data_AF-A0A7G3UT07-F1
#
_entry.id   AF-A0A7G3UT07-F1
#
_cell.length_a   1.000
_cell.length_b   1.000
_cell.length_c   1.000
_cell.angle_alpha   90.00
_cell.angle_beta   90.00
_cell.angle_gamma   90.00
#
_symmetry.space_group_name_H-M   'P 1'
#
loop_
_entity.id
_entity.type
_entity.pdbx_description
1 polymer ?
#
loop_
_entity_poly.entity_id
_entity_poly.type
_entity_poly.pdbx_seq_one_letter_code
_entity_poly.pdbx_strand_id
1 'polypeptide(L)'
;MVACAAAPMVAGTLAAAGHPVVTGAVRLLEEGSGSPFHAAVAGPAPSARPDGKAARTEGSGDVAVMATASDPGLRATAEAAVASWARVMRPRTVLLASPRSFCAGVERAIEVVEALLDRQQTSGGRPVFVRKQIVHNTHVIAGLARRGAVFVEELDEIPAGSLVVFSAHGVSPQVRAEAERRNLEVVDATCPLVTKVHAEARRFAERGSSIVLIGHAGHEEVEGTYGEAPDATVVVGGPQDIAALDLPDPSNITYLTQTTLAVDETRETIAALKERFPQARGPGSEDICYATTNRQHALEAVTAEADLVLVLGSDNSSNSVRLVELARKAGTPAHLIEDPSRIRPDWLRDTATVGLSAGASAPPALVQETLAALAGLGPLTVQERITTTEDTYFAPPAAVRKNR
;
A
#
# COMPACT_ATOMS: atom_id res chain seq x y z
N MET A 1 7.45 32.07 -7.60
CA MET A 1 7.96 30.99 -6.72
C MET A 1 8.15 29.78 -7.60
N VAL A 2 9.26 29.07 -7.46
CA VAL A 2 9.50 27.86 -8.26
C VAL A 2 9.08 26.67 -7.43
N ALA A 3 8.13 25.88 -7.94
CA ALA A 3 7.78 24.59 -7.39
C ALA A 3 8.54 23.51 -8.18
N CYS A 4 9.26 22.64 -7.48
CA CYS A 4 9.94 21.51 -8.08
C CYS A 4 9.04 20.27 -7.87
N ALA A 5 8.41 19.77 -8.93
CA ALA A 5 7.56 18.59 -8.82
C ALA A 5 8.35 17.34 -8.38
N ALA A 6 9.64 17.27 -8.74
CA ALA A 6 10.57 16.23 -8.31
C ALA A 6 11.10 16.41 -6.87
N ALA A 7 10.69 17.45 -6.14
CA ALA A 7 11.18 17.73 -4.78
C ALA A 7 11.09 16.54 -3.81
N PRO A 8 10.01 15.72 -3.79
CA PRO A 8 9.94 14.56 -2.90
C PRO A 8 11.07 13.55 -3.12
N MET A 9 11.40 13.25 -4.37
CA MET A 9 12.49 12.31 -4.75
C MET A 9 13.87 12.81 -4.30
N VAL A 10 14.11 14.11 -4.50
CA VAL A 10 15.37 14.75 -4.11
C VAL A 10 15.48 14.82 -2.59
N ALA A 11 14.38 15.16 -1.91
CA ALA A 11 14.30 15.16 -0.46
C ALA A 11 14.56 13.76 0.12
N GLY A 12 13.99 12.72 -0.48
CA GLY A 12 14.26 11.34 -0.08
C GLY A 12 15.73 10.94 -0.23
N THR A 13 16.39 11.38 -1.30
CA THR A 13 17.84 11.17 -1.49
C THR A 13 18.67 11.83 -0.38
N LEU A 14 18.34 13.08 -0.03
CA LEU A 14 19.03 13.83 1.02
C LEU A 14 18.75 13.27 2.42
N ALA A 15 17.51 12.84 2.69
CA ALA A 15 17.12 12.20 3.94
C ALA A 15 17.83 10.86 4.13
N ALA A 16 17.97 10.06 3.06
CA ALA A 16 18.73 8.80 3.08
C ALA A 16 20.23 9.02 3.37
N ALA A 17 20.76 10.21 3.08
CA ALA A 17 22.12 10.61 3.46
C ALA A 17 22.22 11.14 4.91
N GLY A 18 21.13 11.10 5.69
CA GLY A 18 21.12 11.48 7.10
C GLY A 18 20.86 12.97 7.37
N HIS A 19 20.38 13.72 6.38
CA HIS A 19 20.13 15.15 6.53
C HIS A 19 18.64 15.47 6.75
N PRO A 20 18.30 16.42 7.63
CA PRO A 20 16.94 16.93 7.73
C PRO A 20 16.58 17.73 6.47
N VAL A 21 15.39 17.49 5.92
CA VAL A 21 14.95 18.14 4.68
C VAL A 21 13.57 18.75 4.87
N VAL A 22 13.38 19.95 4.32
CA VAL A 22 12.07 20.59 4.21
C VAL A 22 11.83 20.89 2.73
N THR A 23 10.69 20.46 2.21
CA THR A 23 10.24 20.77 0.85
C THR A 23 9.30 21.96 0.88
N GLY A 24 9.48 22.90 -0.05
CA GLY A 24 8.61 24.05 -0.18
C GLY A 24 8.88 24.83 -1.44
N ALA A 25 7.98 25.75 -1.77
CA ALA A 25 8.19 26.66 -2.88
C ALA A 25 9.33 27.63 -2.54
N VAL A 26 10.30 27.75 -3.45
CA VAL A 26 11.48 28.59 -3.22
C VAL A 26 11.38 29.85 -4.06
N ARG A 27 11.78 31.00 -3.50
CA ARG A 27 11.96 32.24 -4.25
C ARG A 27 13.43 32.36 -4.62
N LEU A 28 13.74 32.23 -5.91
CA LEU A 28 15.06 32.54 -6.43
C LEU A 28 15.25 34.07 -6.33
N LEU A 29 16.34 34.50 -5.69
CA LEU A 29 16.80 35.89 -5.67
C LEU A 29 17.92 36.05 -6.70
N GLU A 30 18.18 37.27 -7.17
CA GLU A 30 19.30 37.55 -8.07
C GLU A 30 20.65 37.25 -7.39
N GLU A 31 21.64 36.82 -8.19
CA GLU A 31 23.01 36.57 -7.75
C GLU A 31 23.60 37.83 -7.09
N GLY A 32 24.23 37.68 -5.92
CA GLY A 32 24.85 38.79 -5.18
C GLY A 32 24.02 39.39 -4.04
N SER A 33 22.82 38.86 -3.76
CA SER A 33 21.92 39.36 -2.69
C SER A 33 22.33 39.03 -1.24
N GLY A 34 23.50 38.41 -1.02
CA GLY A 34 23.97 38.05 0.33
C GLY A 34 23.21 36.89 0.99
N SER A 35 22.59 36.01 0.20
CA SER A 35 21.86 34.84 0.71
C SER A 35 22.77 33.92 1.56
N PRO A 36 22.33 33.49 2.75
CA PRO A 36 23.05 32.49 3.55
C PRO A 36 22.91 31.06 2.99
N PHE A 37 22.22 30.89 1.85
CA PHE A 37 21.95 29.60 1.21
C PHE A 37 22.66 29.50 -0.14
N HIS A 38 23.31 28.37 -0.37
CA HIS A 38 23.79 27.89 -1.67
C HIS A 38 22.66 27.15 -2.39
N ALA A 39 22.50 27.39 -3.69
CA ALA A 39 21.51 26.70 -4.52
C ALA A 39 22.21 25.83 -5.57
N ALA A 40 21.92 24.53 -5.56
CA ALA A 40 22.25 23.62 -6.65
C ALA A 40 21.01 23.42 -7.52
N VAL A 41 21.11 23.67 -8.82
CA VAL A 41 20.00 23.57 -9.77
C VAL A 41 20.44 22.80 -11.00
N ALA A 42 19.63 21.85 -11.45
CA ALA A 42 19.74 21.19 -12.73
C ALA A 42 18.41 21.29 -13.47
N GLY A 43 18.46 21.64 -14.76
CA GLY A 43 17.31 21.72 -15.65
C GLY A 43 17.68 21.17 -17.02
N PRO A 44 16.72 20.80 -17.88
CA PRO A 44 17.05 20.51 -19.27
C PRO A 44 17.66 21.77 -19.90
N ALA A 45 18.67 21.60 -20.77
CA ALA A 45 19.30 22.73 -21.43
C ALA A 45 18.24 23.61 -22.11
N PRO A 46 18.28 24.95 -21.98
CA PRO A 46 17.32 25.81 -22.66
C PRO A 46 17.39 25.53 -24.16
N SER A 47 16.24 25.29 -24.80
CA SER A 47 16.19 25.25 -26.26
C SER A 47 16.57 26.65 -26.76
N ALA A 48 17.66 26.74 -27.53
CA ALA A 48 18.06 27.98 -28.15
C ALA A 48 16.95 28.42 -29.11
N ARG A 49 16.29 29.53 -28.81
CA ARG A 49 15.44 30.20 -29.80
C ARG A 49 16.34 30.82 -30.89
N PRO A 50 15.90 30.88 -32.15
CA PRO A 50 16.68 31.42 -33.26
C PRO A 50 17.05 32.91 -33.13
N ASP A 51 16.56 33.60 -32.09
CA ASP A 51 16.86 34.99 -31.75
C ASP A 51 17.95 35.15 -30.65
N GLY A 52 18.61 34.07 -30.25
CA GLY A 52 19.73 34.12 -29.29
C GLY A 52 19.33 34.37 -27.84
N LYS A 53 18.03 34.35 -27.52
CA LYS A 53 17.52 34.45 -26.15
C LYS A 53 17.13 33.07 -25.62
N ALA A 54 17.83 32.60 -24.58
CA ALA A 54 17.42 31.41 -23.82
C ALA A 54 16.17 31.73 -23.00
N ALA A 55 15.03 31.13 -23.34
CA ALA A 55 13.83 31.17 -22.52
C ALA A 55 13.70 29.84 -21.78
N ARG A 56 13.74 29.85 -20.44
CA ARG A 56 13.30 28.70 -19.64
C ARG A 56 11.81 28.55 -19.86
N THR A 57 11.38 27.43 -20.43
CA THR A 57 9.96 27.10 -20.58
C THR A 57 9.39 26.76 -19.21
N GLU A 58 8.30 27.39 -18.78
CA GLU A 58 7.53 26.89 -17.64
C GLU A 58 7.20 25.40 -17.89
N GLY A 59 7.58 24.53 -16.95
CA GLY A 59 7.47 23.07 -17.11
C GLY A 59 8.74 22.36 -17.62
N SER A 60 9.85 23.06 -17.86
CA SER A 60 11.16 22.40 -17.91
C SER A 60 11.51 21.89 -16.51
N GLY A 61 11.61 20.57 -16.35
CA GLY A 61 11.82 19.89 -15.07
C GLY A 61 13.10 20.31 -14.35
N ASP A 62 13.05 21.43 -13.63
CA ASP A 62 14.19 21.91 -12.86
C ASP A 62 14.20 21.21 -11.49
N VAL A 63 15.27 20.49 -11.19
CA VAL A 63 15.60 19.98 -9.86
C VAL A 63 16.43 21.03 -9.14
N ALA A 64 15.96 21.49 -7.99
CA ALA A 64 16.66 22.50 -7.18
C ALA A 64 16.77 22.07 -5.71
N VAL A 65 17.95 22.29 -5.12
CA VAL A 65 18.23 22.11 -3.69
C VAL A 65 18.87 23.38 -3.15
N MET A 66 18.42 23.86 -1.99
CA MET A 66 19.13 24.87 -1.22
C MET A 66 19.79 24.26 0.01
N ALA A 67 21.04 24.59 0.26
CA ALA A 67 21.83 24.17 1.41
C ALA A 67 22.42 25.41 2.10
N THR A 68 22.59 25.38 3.43
CA THR A 68 23.26 26.49 4.13
C THR A 68 24.70 26.63 3.65
N ALA A 69 25.11 27.83 3.24
CA ALA A 69 26.42 28.07 2.64
C ALA A 69 27.61 27.87 3.60
N SER A 70 27.34 27.80 4.91
CA SER A 70 28.33 27.65 5.98
C SER A 70 28.82 26.21 6.22
N ASP A 71 28.20 25.21 5.59
CA ASP A 71 28.60 23.79 5.72
C ASP A 71 29.02 23.22 4.35
N PRO A 72 30.33 23.08 4.09
CA PRO A 72 30.85 22.51 2.84
C PRO A 72 30.41 21.07 2.58
N GLY A 73 30.18 20.27 3.63
CA GLY A 73 29.72 18.89 3.51
C GLY A 73 28.28 18.83 3.04
N LEU A 74 27.40 19.64 3.65
CA LEU A 74 26.00 19.78 3.22
C LEU A 74 25.90 20.27 1.77
N ARG A 75 26.74 21.23 1.39
CA ARG A 75 26.85 21.72 0.00
C ARG A 75 27.23 20.61 -0.97
N ALA A 76 28.27 19.83 -0.66
CA ALA A 76 28.72 18.73 -1.51
C ALA A 76 27.62 17.67 -1.68
N THR A 77 26.91 17.32 -0.59
CA THR A 77 25.79 16.39 -0.65
C THR A 77 24.64 16.91 -1.52
N ALA A 78 24.29 18.19 -1.39
CA ALA A 78 23.27 18.83 -2.23
C ALA A 78 23.64 18.83 -3.71
N GLU A 79 24.88 19.21 -4.05
CA GLU A 79 25.39 19.18 -5.43
C GLU A 79 25.40 17.75 -6.00
N ALA A 80 25.82 16.76 -5.22
CA ALA A 80 25.82 15.36 -5.62
C ALA A 80 24.40 14.81 -5.86
N ALA A 81 23.45 15.15 -4.99
CA ALA A 81 22.04 14.77 -5.15
C ALA A 81 21.48 15.35 -6.45
N VAL A 82 21.63 16.65 -6.67
CA VAL A 82 21.17 17.31 -7.91
C VAL A 82 21.83 16.70 -9.15
N ALA A 83 23.15 16.45 -9.11
CA ALA A 83 23.87 15.81 -10.22
C ALA A 83 23.37 14.39 -10.51
N SER A 84 23.00 13.61 -9.48
CA SER A 84 22.48 12.26 -9.66
C SER A 84 21.11 12.25 -10.36
N TRP A 85 20.21 13.17 -9.98
CA TRP A 85 18.90 13.33 -10.60
C TRP A 85 18.99 13.92 -12.00
N ALA A 86 19.90 14.88 -12.23
CA ALA A 86 20.14 15.48 -13.54
C ALA A 86 20.49 14.44 -14.61
N ARG A 87 21.28 13.42 -14.25
CA ARG A 87 21.69 12.33 -15.16
C ARG A 87 20.55 11.46 -15.64
N VAL A 88 19.43 11.46 -14.92
CA VAL A 88 18.25 10.65 -15.28
C VAL A 88 17.11 11.51 -15.78
N MET A 89 17.31 12.80 -16.03
CA MET A 89 16.29 13.64 -16.64
C MET A 89 16.15 13.33 -18.13
N ARG A 90 14.99 12.81 -18.52
CA ARG A 90 14.65 12.44 -19.91
C ARG A 90 13.14 12.25 -20.05
N PRO A 91 12.60 12.28 -21.28
CA PRO A 91 11.23 11.87 -21.54
C PRO A 91 10.98 10.42 -21.12
N ARG A 92 9.83 10.13 -20.51
CA ARG A 92 9.43 8.78 -20.10
C ARG A 92 7.98 8.47 -20.40
N THR A 93 7.69 7.18 -20.53
CA THR A 93 6.33 6.65 -20.55
C THR A 93 6.03 6.00 -19.20
N VAL A 94 4.84 6.25 -18.66
CA VAL A 94 4.28 5.48 -17.54
C VAL A 94 3.13 4.63 -18.06
N LEU A 95 3.23 3.32 -17.89
CA LEU A 95 2.13 2.38 -18.09
C LEU A 95 1.41 2.22 -16.76
N LEU A 96 0.22 2.79 -16.66
CA LEU A 96 -0.54 2.85 -15.43
C LEU A 96 -1.55 1.70 -15.37
N ALA A 97 -1.35 0.77 -14.44
CA ALA A 97 -2.21 -0.40 -14.27
C ALA A 97 -3.60 0.01 -13.73
N SER A 98 -4.68 -0.56 -14.29
CA SER A 98 -6.04 -0.37 -13.78
C SER A 98 -6.82 -1.69 -13.77
N PRO A 99 -7.39 -2.10 -12.62
CA PRO A 99 -7.53 -1.34 -11.37
C PRO A 99 -6.25 -1.29 -10.50
N ARG A 100 -6.22 -0.30 -9.60
CA ARG A 100 -5.14 -0.01 -8.63
C ARG A 100 -5.70 0.73 -7.41
N SER A 101 -4.90 0.91 -6.36
CA SER A 101 -5.27 1.67 -5.14
C SER A 101 -6.46 1.03 -4.40
N PHE A 102 -7.22 1.80 -3.63
CA PHE A 102 -8.25 1.30 -2.72
C PHE A 102 -9.23 0.30 -3.33
N CYS A 103 -9.55 -0.75 -2.57
CA CYS A 103 -10.68 -1.63 -2.83
C CYS A 103 -11.86 -1.29 -1.93
N ALA A 104 -13.05 -1.84 -2.21
CA ALA A 104 -14.27 -1.55 -1.46
C ALA A 104 -14.16 -1.83 0.06
N GLY A 105 -13.39 -2.87 0.43
CA GLY A 105 -13.16 -3.21 1.85
C GLY A 105 -12.31 -2.16 2.58
N VAL A 106 -11.28 -1.64 1.91
CA VAL A 106 -10.40 -0.60 2.43
C VAL A 106 -11.13 0.73 2.53
N GLU A 107 -11.86 1.13 1.48
CA GLU A 107 -12.65 2.37 1.51
C GLU A 107 -13.65 2.36 2.66
N ARG A 108 -14.39 1.25 2.82
CA ARG A 108 -15.32 1.07 3.94
C ARG A 108 -14.63 1.22 5.28
N ALA A 109 -13.47 0.60 5.47
CA ALA A 109 -12.78 0.61 6.75
C ALA A 109 -12.23 2.00 7.12
N ILE A 110 -11.71 2.72 6.13
CA ILE A 110 -11.30 4.13 6.30
C ILE A 110 -12.53 4.97 6.62
N GLU A 111 -13.62 4.88 5.84
CA GLU A 111 -14.86 5.63 6.04
C GLU A 111 -15.44 5.44 7.46
N VAL A 112 -15.35 4.23 8.01
CA VAL A 112 -15.76 3.95 9.40
C VAL A 112 -15.01 4.82 10.39
N VAL A 113 -13.68 4.83 10.33
CA VAL A 113 -12.85 5.60 11.27
C VAL A 113 -13.06 7.10 11.07
N GLU A 114 -13.10 7.56 9.81
CA GLU A 114 -13.34 8.97 9.48
C GLU A 114 -14.70 9.46 10.00
N ALA A 115 -15.76 8.68 9.81
CA ALA A 115 -17.09 9.03 10.29
C ALA A 115 -17.17 9.09 11.83
N LEU A 116 -16.45 8.20 12.52
CA LEU A 116 -16.35 8.24 13.98
C LEU A 116 -15.59 9.48 14.46
N LEU A 117 -14.45 9.81 13.83
CA LEU A 117 -13.68 11.00 14.15
C LEU A 117 -14.49 12.28 13.95
N ASP A 118 -15.23 12.39 12.83
CA ASP A 118 -16.10 13.54 12.55
C ASP A 118 -17.17 13.71 13.65
N ARG A 119 -17.78 12.61 14.10
CA ARG A 119 -18.76 12.64 15.20
C ARG A 119 -18.13 13.09 16.51
N GLN A 120 -16.94 12.58 16.85
CA GLN A 120 -16.25 12.96 18.08
C GLN A 120 -15.86 14.45 18.07
N GLN A 121 -15.43 15.00 16.93
CA GLN A 121 -15.11 16.43 16.81
C GLN A 121 -16.31 17.34 17.13
N THR A 122 -17.52 16.92 16.79
CA THR A 122 -18.75 17.70 17.05
C THR A 122 -19.28 17.57 18.48
N SER A 123 -18.90 16.53 19.22
CA SER A 123 -19.51 16.17 20.53
C SER A 123 -18.58 16.38 21.74
N GLY A 124 -17.45 17.09 21.57
CA GLY A 124 -16.44 17.24 22.62
C GLY A 124 -15.71 15.94 22.95
N GLY A 125 -15.53 15.10 21.91
CA GLY A 125 -15.50 13.64 22.00
C GLY A 125 -14.26 12.95 22.57
N ARG A 126 -14.45 11.66 22.83
CA ARG A 126 -13.47 10.71 23.36
C ARG A 126 -12.55 10.21 22.23
N PRO A 127 -11.33 9.72 22.51
CA PRO A 127 -10.47 9.15 21.49
C PRO A 127 -11.14 7.99 20.75
N VAL A 128 -10.95 7.92 19.42
CA VAL A 128 -11.33 6.76 18.61
C VAL A 128 -10.16 5.79 18.61
N PHE A 129 -10.27 4.70 19.36
CA PHE A 129 -9.24 3.66 19.35
C PHE A 129 -9.45 2.74 18.15
N VAL A 130 -8.35 2.29 17.55
CA VAL A 130 -8.35 1.28 16.49
C VAL A 130 -7.40 0.17 16.93
N ARG A 131 -7.89 -1.07 16.97
CA ARG A 131 -7.03 -2.23 17.25
C ARG A 131 -6.23 -2.57 16.00
N LYS A 132 -4.90 -2.56 16.15
CA LYS A 132 -3.90 -2.62 15.09
C LYS A 132 -4.15 -1.57 14.01
N GLN A 133 -3.49 -1.70 12.86
CA GLN A 133 -3.69 -0.77 11.75
C GLN A 133 -5.06 -1.03 11.08
N ILE A 134 -5.86 0.02 10.84
CA ILE A 134 -7.16 -0.12 10.15
C ILE A 134 -7.00 -0.81 8.78
N VAL A 135 -5.89 -0.50 8.10
CA VAL A 135 -5.38 -1.11 6.86
C VAL A 135 -3.84 -1.00 6.87
N HIS A 136 -3.13 -1.90 6.19
CA HIS A 136 -1.67 -1.85 6.07
C HIS A 136 -1.20 -0.77 5.09
N ASN A 137 -1.23 0.50 5.51
CA ASN A 137 -0.62 1.61 4.78
C ASN A 137 -0.22 2.77 5.71
N THR A 138 1.07 3.08 5.75
CA THR A 138 1.65 4.09 6.66
C THR A 138 1.06 5.50 6.45
N HIS A 139 0.75 5.90 5.23
CA HIS A 139 0.13 7.21 4.94
C HIS A 139 -1.31 7.31 5.45
N VAL A 140 -2.12 6.25 5.29
CA VAL A 140 -3.48 6.19 5.84
C VAL A 140 -3.44 6.28 7.36
N ILE A 141 -2.58 5.49 8.00
CA ILE A 141 -2.43 5.48 9.46
C ILE A 141 -1.99 6.84 9.99
N ALA A 142 -0.97 7.45 9.38
CA ALA A 142 -0.51 8.78 9.77
C ALA A 142 -1.60 9.86 9.55
N GLY A 143 -2.39 9.74 8.48
CA GLY A 143 -3.52 10.63 8.19
C GLY A 143 -4.62 10.57 9.26
N LEU A 144 -5.05 9.37 9.62
CA LEU A 144 -6.07 9.15 10.66
C LEU A 144 -5.57 9.52 12.05
N ALA A 145 -4.30 9.22 12.37
CA ALA A 145 -3.68 9.61 13.64
C ALA A 145 -3.65 11.14 13.81
N ARG A 146 -3.29 11.89 12.75
CA ARG A 146 -3.36 13.36 12.76
C ARG A 146 -4.77 13.91 12.99
N ARG A 147 -5.80 13.14 12.66
CA ARG A 147 -7.20 13.49 12.92
C ARG A 147 -7.69 13.07 14.31
N GLY A 148 -6.87 12.37 15.09
CA GLY A 148 -7.16 11.98 16.46
C GLY A 148 -7.46 10.49 16.69
N ALA A 149 -7.27 9.62 15.69
CA ALA A 149 -7.32 8.17 15.92
C ALA A 149 -6.12 7.70 16.74
N VAL A 150 -6.34 6.76 17.64
CA VAL A 150 -5.29 6.13 18.46
C VAL A 150 -5.21 4.65 18.09
N PHE A 151 -4.11 4.26 17.46
CA PHE A 151 -3.86 2.87 17.11
C PHE A 151 -3.16 2.17 18.28
N VAL A 152 -3.66 1.01 18.69
CA VAL A 152 -3.11 0.17 19.77
C VAL A 152 -2.85 -1.23 19.24
N GLU A 153 -1.93 -1.97 19.83
CA GLU A 153 -1.69 -3.37 19.44
C GLU A 153 -2.74 -4.29 20.07
N GLU A 154 -3.01 -4.10 21.37
CA GLU A 154 -3.91 -4.94 22.14
C GLU A 154 -5.00 -4.15 22.86
N LEU A 155 -6.07 -4.87 23.21
CA LEU A 155 -7.26 -4.24 23.79
C LEU A 155 -7.02 -3.75 25.22
N ASP A 156 -6.07 -4.30 25.96
CA ASP A 156 -5.78 -3.90 27.34
C ASP A 156 -5.21 -2.46 27.45
N GLU A 157 -4.64 -1.93 26.38
CA GLU A 157 -4.17 -0.55 26.23
C GLU A 157 -5.31 0.48 26.17
N ILE A 158 -6.55 0.04 25.89
CA ILE A 158 -7.71 0.93 25.69
C ILE A 158 -8.42 1.12 27.03
N PRO A 159 -8.82 2.33 27.49
CA PRO A 159 -9.62 2.44 28.70
C PRO A 159 -10.97 1.71 28.59
N ALA A 160 -11.40 1.00 29.64
CA ALA A 160 -12.70 0.30 29.65
C ALA A 160 -13.86 1.25 29.34
N GLY A 161 -14.89 0.79 28.63
CA GLY A 161 -16.00 1.66 28.20
C GLY A 161 -15.70 2.55 26.98
N SER A 162 -14.48 2.48 26.42
CA SER A 162 -14.12 3.29 25.24
C SER A 162 -14.58 2.67 23.93
N LEU A 163 -14.67 3.51 22.91
CA LEU A 163 -14.92 3.11 21.53
C LEU A 163 -13.66 2.51 20.91
N VAL A 164 -13.80 1.31 20.34
CA VAL A 164 -12.74 0.63 19.57
C VAL A 164 -13.26 0.21 18.20
N VAL A 165 -12.42 0.38 17.19
CA VAL A 165 -12.65 -0.10 15.83
C VAL A 165 -11.77 -1.33 15.57
N PHE A 166 -12.37 -2.42 15.09
CA PHE A 166 -11.60 -3.56 14.58
C PHE A 166 -11.20 -3.34 13.12
N SER A 167 -9.98 -3.74 12.76
CA SER A 167 -9.40 -3.49 11.44
C SER A 167 -10.13 -4.21 10.30
N ALA A 168 -9.81 -3.84 9.06
CA ALA A 168 -10.36 -4.48 7.86
C ALA A 168 -9.99 -5.98 7.75
N HIS A 169 -8.89 -6.39 8.40
CA HIS A 169 -8.34 -7.76 8.36
C HIS A 169 -9.12 -8.75 9.23
N GLY A 170 -10.06 -8.27 10.07
CA GLY A 170 -10.79 -9.13 10.98
C GLY A 170 -10.06 -9.40 12.28
N VAL A 171 -10.81 -9.91 13.25
CA VAL A 171 -10.30 -10.32 14.57
C VAL A 171 -10.88 -11.66 14.97
N SER A 172 -10.15 -12.40 15.79
CA SER A 172 -10.59 -13.69 16.29
C SER A 172 -11.76 -13.57 17.29
N PRO A 173 -12.51 -14.66 17.52
CA PRO A 173 -13.53 -14.69 18.58
C PRO A 173 -13.01 -14.32 19.97
N GLN A 174 -11.75 -14.66 20.29
CA GLN A 174 -11.13 -14.34 21.58
C GLN A 174 -10.97 -12.83 21.77
N VAL A 175 -10.58 -12.11 20.72
CA VAL A 175 -10.49 -10.63 20.75
C VAL A 175 -11.88 -10.00 20.93
N ARG A 176 -12.92 -10.59 20.32
CA ARG A 176 -14.31 -10.12 20.51
C ARG A 176 -14.78 -10.32 21.95
N ALA A 177 -14.55 -11.50 22.52
CA ALA A 177 -14.88 -11.81 23.91
C ALA A 177 -14.13 -10.89 24.89
N GLU A 178 -12.88 -10.56 24.60
CA GLU A 178 -12.10 -9.61 25.40
C GLU A 178 -12.68 -8.20 25.34
N ALA A 179 -13.10 -7.71 24.17
CA ALA A 179 -13.76 -6.42 24.04
C ALA A 179 -15.07 -6.35 24.86
N GLU A 180 -15.88 -7.41 24.81
CA GLU A 180 -17.08 -7.54 25.63
C GLU A 180 -16.77 -7.55 27.13
N ARG A 181 -15.77 -8.33 27.56
CA ARG A 181 -15.34 -8.40 28.97
C ARG A 181 -14.88 -7.03 29.51
N ARG A 182 -14.26 -6.23 28.65
CA ARG A 182 -13.80 -4.86 28.97
C ARG A 182 -14.87 -3.79 28.77
N ASN A 183 -16.09 -4.19 28.41
CA ASN A 183 -17.22 -3.30 28.13
C ASN A 183 -16.87 -2.23 27.09
N LEU A 184 -16.11 -2.59 26.04
CA LEU A 184 -15.77 -1.66 24.96
C LEU A 184 -16.95 -1.48 24.01
N GLU A 185 -17.14 -0.26 23.51
CA GLU A 185 -18.07 0.00 22.40
C GLU A 185 -17.36 -0.39 21.09
N VAL A 186 -17.78 -1.48 20.46
CA VAL A 186 -17.09 -2.03 19.28
C VAL A 186 -17.79 -1.57 17.99
N VAL A 187 -17.00 -1.03 17.06
CA VAL A 187 -17.40 -0.86 15.66
C VAL A 187 -16.53 -1.74 14.77
N ASP A 188 -17.15 -2.72 14.12
CA ASP A 188 -16.42 -3.71 13.32
C ASP A 188 -16.24 -3.28 11.85
N ALA A 189 -15.02 -2.90 11.49
CA ALA A 189 -14.64 -2.51 10.15
C ALA A 189 -14.11 -3.68 9.30
N THR A 190 -14.21 -4.93 9.77
CA THR A 190 -13.83 -6.13 9.00
C THR A 190 -14.42 -6.10 7.60
N CYS A 191 -13.61 -6.40 6.59
CA CYS A 191 -14.07 -6.50 5.21
C CYS A 191 -15.12 -7.62 5.08
N PRO A 192 -16.27 -7.39 4.42
CA PRO A 192 -17.28 -8.44 4.23
C PRO A 192 -16.76 -9.73 3.57
N LEU A 193 -15.72 -9.63 2.73
CA LEU A 193 -15.08 -10.79 2.10
C LEU A 193 -14.21 -11.58 3.09
N VAL A 194 -13.63 -10.94 4.11
CA VAL A 194 -12.96 -11.62 5.23
C VAL A 194 -14.00 -12.26 6.16
N THR A 195 -15.09 -11.55 6.47
CA THR A 195 -16.21 -12.12 7.26
C THR A 195 -16.78 -13.38 6.61
N LYS A 196 -16.80 -13.46 5.27
CA LYS A 196 -17.20 -14.66 4.52
C LYS A 196 -16.28 -15.84 4.83
N VAL A 197 -14.95 -15.64 4.79
CA VAL A 197 -13.97 -16.69 5.14
C VAL A 197 -14.12 -17.14 6.60
N HIS A 198 -14.29 -16.20 7.53
CA HIS A 198 -14.56 -16.51 8.94
C HIS A 198 -15.82 -17.37 9.12
N ALA A 199 -16.90 -17.04 8.40
CA ALA A 199 -18.14 -17.81 8.44
C ALA A 199 -17.99 -19.21 7.84
N GLU A 200 -17.19 -19.35 6.78
CA GLU A 200 -16.89 -20.66 6.20
C GLU A 200 -16.02 -21.52 7.13
N ALA A 201 -15.04 -20.93 7.82
CA ALA A 201 -14.25 -21.64 8.83
C ALA A 201 -15.14 -22.24 9.92
N ARG A 202 -16.02 -21.45 10.54
CA ARG A 202 -16.99 -21.94 11.53
C ARG A 202 -17.87 -23.06 10.96
N ARG A 203 -18.46 -22.83 9.78
CA ARG A 203 -19.37 -23.78 9.14
C ARG A 203 -18.69 -25.12 8.80
N PHE A 204 -17.42 -25.10 8.38
CA PHE A 204 -16.68 -26.31 8.08
C PHE A 204 -16.30 -27.09 9.34
N ALA A 205 -15.93 -26.39 10.41
CA ALA A 205 -15.67 -26.98 11.71
C ALA A 205 -16.93 -27.61 12.33
N GLU A 206 -18.08 -26.93 12.26
CA GLU A 206 -19.39 -27.47 12.70
C GLU A 206 -19.79 -28.75 11.96
N ARG A 207 -19.28 -28.95 10.74
CA ARG A 207 -19.47 -30.16 9.93
C ARG A 207 -18.40 -31.22 10.17
N GLY A 208 -17.50 -31.01 11.13
CA GLY A 208 -16.40 -31.91 11.47
C GLY A 208 -15.31 -32.00 10.42
N SER A 209 -15.09 -30.94 9.63
CA SER A 209 -14.02 -30.92 8.61
C SER A 209 -12.70 -30.49 9.22
N SER A 210 -11.60 -31.14 8.81
CA SER A 210 -10.25 -30.58 8.98
C SER A 210 -10.05 -29.46 7.96
N ILE A 211 -9.68 -28.28 8.42
CA ILE A 211 -9.55 -27.06 7.60
C ILE A 211 -8.06 -26.80 7.36
N VAL A 212 -7.67 -26.73 6.08
CA VAL A 212 -6.36 -26.26 5.66
C VAL A 212 -6.48 -24.78 5.29
N LEU A 213 -5.98 -23.89 6.16
CA LEU A 213 -5.97 -22.46 5.90
C LEU A 213 -4.66 -22.09 5.19
N ILE A 214 -4.76 -21.83 3.89
CA ILE A 214 -3.63 -21.39 3.06
C ILE A 214 -3.42 -19.89 3.30
N GLY A 215 -2.28 -19.50 3.87
CA GLY A 215 -2.02 -18.11 4.22
C GLY A 215 -0.68 -17.93 4.95
N HIS A 216 -0.28 -16.67 5.11
CA HIS A 216 0.96 -16.34 5.81
C HIS A 216 0.76 -16.38 7.33
N ALA A 217 1.50 -17.26 8.01
CA ALA A 217 1.50 -17.31 9.48
C ALA A 217 1.90 -15.94 10.08
N GLY A 218 1.20 -15.52 11.13
CA GLY A 218 1.40 -14.21 11.78
C GLY A 218 0.73 -13.03 11.07
N HIS A 219 0.05 -13.23 9.92
CA HIS A 219 -0.78 -12.18 9.33
C HIS A 219 -2.12 -12.06 10.06
N GLU A 220 -2.56 -10.84 10.39
CA GLU A 220 -3.78 -10.56 11.17
C GLU A 220 -5.02 -11.29 10.65
N GLU A 221 -5.21 -11.30 9.33
CA GLU A 221 -6.33 -12.00 8.68
C GLU A 221 -6.30 -13.52 8.88
N VAL A 222 -5.10 -14.10 8.91
CA VAL A 222 -4.89 -15.54 9.14
C VAL A 222 -5.12 -15.86 10.61
N GLU A 223 -4.63 -15.01 11.54
CA GLU A 223 -4.91 -15.14 12.97
C GLU A 223 -6.41 -15.05 13.29
N GLY A 224 -7.10 -14.09 12.65
CA GLY A 224 -8.55 -13.91 12.77
C GLY A 224 -9.31 -15.13 12.29
N THR A 225 -9.00 -15.64 11.09
CA THR A 225 -9.66 -16.81 10.49
C THR A 225 -9.34 -18.09 11.25
N TYR A 226 -8.08 -18.32 11.62
CA TYR A 226 -7.67 -19.47 12.43
C TYR A 226 -8.41 -19.53 13.76
N GLY A 227 -8.56 -18.37 14.42
CA GLY A 227 -9.23 -18.27 15.72
C GLY A 227 -10.72 -18.66 15.71
N GLU A 228 -11.37 -18.69 14.54
CA GLU A 228 -12.76 -19.13 14.39
C GLU A 228 -12.94 -20.64 14.63
N ALA A 229 -11.91 -21.46 14.36
CA ALA A 229 -11.95 -22.90 14.51
C ALA A 229 -10.55 -23.51 14.76
N PRO A 230 -9.86 -23.15 15.85
CA PRO A 230 -8.45 -23.49 16.06
C PRO A 230 -8.19 -25.00 16.15
N ASP A 231 -9.12 -25.75 16.75
CA ASP A 231 -8.99 -27.21 16.92
C ASP A 231 -9.17 -28.00 15.60
N ALA A 232 -9.76 -27.37 14.59
CA ALA A 232 -10.02 -27.96 13.29
C ALA A 232 -9.10 -27.42 12.19
N THR A 233 -8.30 -26.38 12.47
CA THR A 233 -7.57 -25.63 11.43
C THR A 233 -6.06 -25.85 11.53
N VAL A 234 -5.42 -26.06 10.38
CA VAL A 234 -3.96 -26.03 10.23
C VAL A 234 -3.59 -25.00 9.17
N VAL A 235 -2.60 -24.15 9.48
CA VAL A 235 -2.13 -23.10 8.57
C VAL A 235 -0.98 -23.62 7.72
N VAL A 236 -1.03 -23.35 6.41
CA VAL A 236 0.05 -23.66 5.46
C VAL A 236 0.41 -22.42 4.65
N GLY A 237 1.70 -22.17 4.45
CA GLY A 237 2.21 -21.02 3.68
C GLY A 237 2.43 -21.32 2.20
N GLY A 238 2.60 -22.60 1.82
CA GLY A 238 2.79 -22.97 0.41
C GLY A 238 2.84 -24.48 0.15
N PRO A 239 3.17 -24.90 -1.09
CA PRO A 239 3.15 -26.30 -1.50
C PRO A 239 4.08 -27.19 -0.67
N GLN A 240 5.21 -26.64 -0.19
CA GLN A 240 6.20 -27.35 0.62
C GLN A 240 5.64 -27.85 1.95
N ASP A 241 4.63 -27.18 2.51
CA ASP A 241 4.05 -27.52 3.80
C ASP A 241 3.07 -28.70 3.68
N ILE A 242 2.55 -28.95 2.48
CA ILE A 242 1.56 -30.00 2.21
C ILE A 242 2.15 -31.39 2.46
N ALA A 243 3.44 -31.60 2.18
CA ALA A 243 4.11 -32.89 2.32
C ALA A 243 4.30 -33.33 3.79
N ALA A 244 4.21 -32.42 4.76
CA ALA A 244 4.28 -32.74 6.19
C ALA A 244 2.92 -32.61 6.90
N LEU A 245 1.84 -32.33 6.17
CA LEU A 245 0.55 -31.98 6.76
C LEU A 245 -0.07 -33.16 7.52
N ASP A 246 -0.29 -32.96 8.81
CA ASP A 246 -1.03 -33.86 9.70
C ASP A 246 -2.36 -33.21 10.06
N LEU A 247 -3.46 -33.93 9.83
CA LEU A 247 -4.83 -33.40 9.96
C LEU A 247 -5.63 -34.30 10.89
N PRO A 248 -6.49 -33.73 11.77
CA PRO A 248 -7.29 -34.51 12.72
C PRO A 248 -8.17 -35.59 12.06
N ASP A 249 -8.83 -35.24 10.95
CA ASP A 249 -9.56 -36.16 10.09
C ASP A 249 -9.13 -35.96 8.63
N PRO A 250 -8.21 -36.79 8.12
CA PRO A 250 -7.78 -36.74 6.72
C PRO A 250 -8.88 -37.13 5.74
N SER A 251 -10.00 -37.73 6.15
CA SER A 251 -11.07 -38.16 5.25
C SER A 251 -12.10 -37.06 4.94
N ASN A 252 -12.13 -36.00 5.76
CA ASN A 252 -13.04 -34.86 5.60
C ASN A 252 -12.25 -33.55 5.63
N ILE A 253 -11.70 -33.16 4.48
CA ILE A 253 -10.81 -31.99 4.36
C ILE A 253 -11.51 -30.88 3.59
N THR A 254 -11.47 -29.68 4.14
CA THR A 254 -11.75 -28.44 3.42
C THR A 254 -10.52 -27.54 3.41
N TYR A 255 -10.42 -26.64 2.45
CA TYR A 255 -9.41 -25.59 2.47
C TYR A 255 -10.06 -24.21 2.36
N LEU A 256 -9.40 -23.24 2.96
CA LEU A 256 -9.70 -21.82 2.88
C LEU A 256 -8.42 -21.08 2.50
N THR A 257 -8.53 -19.87 1.95
CA THR A 257 -7.34 -19.06 1.66
C THR A 257 -7.44 -17.67 2.25
N GLN A 258 -6.28 -17.09 2.59
CA GLN A 258 -6.16 -15.66 2.82
C GLN A 258 -6.56 -14.89 1.53
N THR A 259 -7.24 -13.76 1.67
CA THR A 259 -7.85 -13.01 0.55
C THR A 259 -6.85 -12.24 -0.32
N THR A 260 -5.59 -12.13 0.12
CA THR A 260 -4.54 -11.28 -0.45
C THR A 260 -3.34 -12.06 -1.04
N LEU A 261 -3.47 -13.37 -1.24
CA LEU A 261 -2.40 -14.21 -1.77
C LEU A 261 -2.14 -14.02 -3.27
N ALA A 262 -0.96 -14.44 -3.72
CA ALA A 262 -0.67 -14.60 -5.14
C ALA A 262 -1.55 -15.71 -5.72
N VAL A 263 -2.27 -15.41 -6.81
CA VAL A 263 -3.26 -16.34 -7.39
C VAL A 263 -2.59 -17.62 -7.87
N ASP A 264 -1.45 -17.51 -8.56
CA ASP A 264 -0.74 -18.67 -9.11
C ASP A 264 -0.10 -19.54 -8.03
N GLU A 265 0.57 -18.94 -7.04
CA GLU A 265 1.17 -19.69 -5.92
C GLU A 265 0.11 -20.43 -5.08
N THR A 266 -1.05 -19.80 -4.91
CA THR A 266 -2.19 -20.43 -4.23
C THR A 266 -2.72 -21.60 -5.06
N ARG A 267 -2.80 -21.46 -6.39
CA ARG A 267 -3.20 -22.55 -7.29
C ARG A 267 -2.25 -23.74 -7.20
N GLU A 268 -0.94 -23.49 -7.15
CA GLU A 268 0.09 -24.53 -6.94
C GLU A 268 -0.09 -25.23 -5.59
N THR A 269 -0.37 -24.48 -4.52
CA THR A 269 -0.61 -25.04 -3.18
C THR A 269 -1.88 -25.89 -3.13
N ILE A 270 -2.98 -25.43 -3.74
CA ILE A 270 -4.23 -26.18 -3.85
C ILE A 270 -4.03 -27.45 -4.69
N ALA A 271 -3.23 -27.38 -5.76
CA ALA A 271 -2.93 -28.55 -6.59
C ALA A 271 -2.17 -29.61 -5.78
N ALA A 272 -1.11 -29.22 -5.05
CA ALA A 272 -0.38 -30.13 -4.16
C ALA A 272 -1.29 -30.72 -3.06
N LEU A 273 -2.18 -29.90 -2.49
CA LEU A 273 -3.16 -30.36 -1.49
C LEU A 273 -4.09 -31.43 -2.08
N LYS A 274 -4.64 -31.21 -3.28
CA LYS A 274 -5.54 -32.15 -3.95
C LYS A 274 -4.84 -33.41 -4.46
N GLU A 275 -3.56 -33.32 -4.81
CA GLU A 275 -2.76 -34.49 -5.15
C GLU A 275 -2.60 -35.42 -3.94
N ARG A 276 -2.27 -34.84 -2.77
CA ARG A 276 -2.14 -35.61 -1.52
C ARG A 276 -3.49 -36.06 -0.95
N PHE A 277 -4.50 -35.20 -1.04
CA PHE A 277 -5.83 -35.42 -0.48
C PHE A 277 -6.90 -35.19 -1.56
N PRO A 278 -7.17 -36.18 -2.44
CA PRO A 278 -8.09 -36.03 -3.57
C PRO A 278 -9.53 -35.62 -3.21
N GLN A 279 -9.95 -35.89 -1.98
CA GLN A 279 -11.26 -35.53 -1.41
C GLN A 279 -11.35 -34.08 -0.90
N ALA A 280 -10.24 -33.34 -0.85
CA ALA A 280 -10.21 -31.98 -0.32
C ALA A 280 -11.14 -31.03 -1.09
N ARG A 281 -12.00 -30.32 -0.36
CA ARG A 281 -13.03 -29.43 -0.94
C ARG A 281 -12.70 -27.97 -0.67
N GLY A 282 -12.85 -27.15 -1.70
CA GLY A 282 -12.72 -25.70 -1.57
C GLY A 282 -13.99 -25.03 -1.05
N PRO A 283 -13.94 -23.71 -0.84
CA PRO A 283 -15.09 -22.88 -0.52
C PRO A 283 -16.11 -22.86 -1.69
N GLY A 284 -17.32 -22.37 -1.42
CA GLY A 284 -18.38 -22.29 -2.44
C GLY A 284 -18.08 -21.26 -3.55
N SER A 285 -17.26 -20.27 -3.22
CA SER A 285 -16.68 -19.28 -4.14
C SER A 285 -15.24 -19.03 -3.68
N GLU A 286 -14.36 -18.56 -4.58
CA GLU A 286 -12.97 -18.25 -4.22
C GLU A 286 -12.86 -17.31 -3.02
N ASP A 287 -11.80 -17.49 -2.22
CA ASP A 287 -11.49 -16.65 -1.05
C ASP A 287 -10.52 -15.50 -1.40
N ILE A 288 -9.59 -15.72 -2.34
CA ILE A 288 -8.84 -14.60 -2.93
C ILE A 288 -9.84 -13.62 -3.52
N CYS A 289 -9.82 -12.40 -3.00
CA CYS A 289 -10.85 -11.44 -3.33
C CYS A 289 -10.67 -10.87 -4.74
N TYR A 290 -11.78 -10.37 -5.32
CA TYR A 290 -11.77 -9.73 -6.64
C TYR A 290 -10.66 -8.67 -6.78
N ALA A 291 -10.46 -7.87 -5.73
CA ALA A 291 -9.51 -6.77 -5.74
C ALA A 291 -8.06 -7.24 -5.88
N THR A 292 -7.71 -8.34 -5.21
CA THR A 292 -6.39 -8.97 -5.29
C THR A 292 -6.16 -9.53 -6.69
N THR A 293 -7.10 -10.33 -7.20
CA THR A 293 -7.02 -10.94 -8.54
C THR A 293 -6.91 -9.87 -9.63
N ASN A 294 -7.78 -8.86 -9.59
CA ASN A 294 -7.80 -7.80 -10.60
C ASN A 294 -6.52 -6.96 -10.60
N ARG A 295 -5.94 -6.67 -9.43
CA ARG A 295 -4.68 -5.91 -9.33
C ARG A 295 -3.48 -6.71 -9.84
N GLN A 296 -3.46 -8.02 -9.62
CA GLN A 296 -2.44 -8.91 -10.21
C GLN A 296 -2.54 -8.91 -11.74
N HIS A 297 -3.74 -9.11 -12.30
CA HIS A 297 -3.94 -9.05 -13.75
C HIS A 297 -3.63 -7.66 -14.35
N ALA A 298 -4.00 -6.58 -13.65
CA ALA A 298 -3.68 -5.21 -14.09
C ALA A 298 -2.17 -4.94 -14.10
N LEU A 299 -1.43 -5.50 -13.14
CA LEU A 299 0.02 -5.39 -13.10
C LEU A 299 0.67 -6.19 -14.23
N GLU A 300 0.21 -7.40 -14.49
CA GLU A 300 0.71 -8.23 -15.61
C GLU A 300 0.58 -7.49 -16.95
N ALA A 301 -0.54 -6.80 -17.16
CA ALA A 301 -0.80 -6.02 -18.37
C ALA A 301 0.15 -4.83 -18.61
N VAL A 302 0.94 -4.43 -17.61
CA VAL A 302 1.98 -3.39 -17.76
C VAL A 302 3.39 -3.94 -17.62
N THR A 303 3.57 -5.11 -16.99
CA THR A 303 4.88 -5.64 -16.58
C THR A 303 5.76 -6.01 -17.77
N ALA A 304 5.18 -6.64 -18.81
CA ALA A 304 5.93 -7.11 -19.97
C ALA A 304 6.46 -5.98 -20.88
N GLU A 305 5.86 -4.80 -20.80
CA GLU A 305 6.24 -3.62 -21.59
C GLU A 305 7.08 -2.60 -20.78
N ALA A 306 7.31 -2.85 -19.49
CA ALA A 306 8.01 -1.94 -18.59
C ALA A 306 9.49 -2.33 -18.39
N ASP A 307 10.38 -1.34 -18.31
CA ASP A 307 11.78 -1.55 -17.93
C ASP A 307 11.93 -1.62 -16.39
N LEU A 308 10.97 -1.01 -15.68
CA LEU A 308 10.91 -0.95 -14.22
C LEU A 308 9.44 -0.91 -13.79
N VAL A 309 9.08 -1.67 -12.75
CA VAL A 309 7.78 -1.61 -12.09
C VAL A 309 7.91 -0.93 -10.72
N LEU A 310 7.06 0.05 -10.46
CA LEU A 310 6.88 0.67 -9.15
C LEU A 310 5.50 0.31 -8.62
N VAL A 311 5.44 -0.23 -7.40
CA VAL A 311 4.19 -0.53 -6.71
C VAL A 311 4.12 0.35 -5.47
N LEU A 312 3.07 1.16 -5.37
CA LEU A 312 2.79 1.94 -4.17
C LEU A 312 2.16 1.07 -3.09
N GLY A 313 2.76 1.02 -1.91
CA GLY A 313 2.31 0.22 -0.76
C GLY A 313 3.32 0.22 0.38
N SER A 314 2.92 -0.33 1.54
CA SER A 314 3.78 -0.49 2.71
C SER A 314 4.28 -1.93 2.83
N ASP A 315 5.44 -2.13 3.48
CA ASP A 315 6.09 -3.44 3.61
C ASP A 315 5.21 -4.50 4.30
N ASN A 316 4.33 -4.09 5.21
CA ASN A 316 3.38 -4.98 5.89
C ASN A 316 2.11 -5.29 5.07
N SER A 317 1.97 -4.78 3.85
CA SER A 317 0.82 -5.02 2.98
C SER A 317 1.03 -6.26 2.11
N SER A 318 0.47 -7.41 2.52
CA SER A 318 0.52 -8.69 1.78
C SER A 318 0.22 -8.51 0.28
N ASN A 319 -0.93 -7.90 -0.05
CA ASN A 319 -1.32 -7.64 -1.44
C ASN A 319 -0.27 -6.80 -2.21
N SER A 320 0.31 -5.76 -1.59
CA SER A 320 1.28 -4.90 -2.28
C SER A 320 2.60 -5.64 -2.54
N VAL A 321 3.03 -6.47 -1.59
CA VAL A 321 4.22 -7.33 -1.73
C VAL A 321 4.02 -8.36 -2.84
N ARG A 322 2.84 -9.00 -2.91
CA ARG A 322 2.52 -9.96 -3.99
C ARG A 322 2.62 -9.34 -5.39
N LEU A 323 2.23 -8.07 -5.56
CA LEU A 323 2.39 -7.37 -6.83
C LEU A 323 3.88 -7.22 -7.21
N VAL A 324 4.75 -6.86 -6.27
CA VAL A 324 6.19 -6.72 -6.54
C VAL A 324 6.83 -8.06 -6.89
N GLU A 325 6.47 -9.11 -6.16
CA GLU A 325 6.92 -10.48 -6.43
C GLU A 325 6.45 -10.97 -7.80
N LEU A 326 5.20 -10.68 -8.19
CA LEU A 326 4.64 -11.02 -9.49
C LEU A 326 5.45 -10.38 -10.63
N ALA A 327 5.75 -9.09 -10.53
CA ALA A 327 6.57 -8.40 -11.54
C ALA A 327 8.00 -8.97 -11.63
N ARG A 328 8.61 -9.30 -10.48
CA ARG A 328 9.95 -9.92 -10.45
C ARG A 328 9.94 -11.34 -11.01
N LYS A 329 8.91 -12.14 -10.74
CA LYS A 329 8.73 -13.48 -11.29
C LYS A 329 8.60 -13.45 -12.81
N ALA A 330 7.98 -12.40 -13.34
CA ALA A 330 7.91 -12.13 -14.79
C ALA A 330 9.22 -11.60 -15.40
N GLY A 331 10.26 -11.34 -14.59
CA GLY A 331 11.59 -10.92 -15.04
C GLY A 331 11.81 -9.40 -15.06
N THR A 332 10.84 -8.59 -14.67
CA THR A 332 10.96 -7.13 -14.66
C THR A 332 11.43 -6.62 -13.30
N PRO A 333 12.46 -5.75 -13.22
CA PRO A 333 12.84 -5.11 -11.97
C PRO A 333 11.65 -4.42 -11.32
N ALA A 334 11.40 -4.66 -10.04
CA ALA A 334 10.27 -4.06 -9.34
C ALA A 334 10.63 -3.61 -7.92
N HIS A 335 10.05 -2.48 -7.50
CA HIS A 335 10.23 -1.90 -6.17
C HIS A 335 8.89 -1.57 -5.51
N LEU A 336 8.76 -1.98 -4.25
CA LEU A 336 7.74 -1.47 -3.36
C LEU A 336 8.19 -0.09 -2.86
N ILE A 337 7.31 0.91 -2.97
CA ILE A 337 7.58 2.27 -2.49
C ILE A 337 6.39 2.79 -1.70
N GLU A 338 6.65 3.41 -0.55
CA GLU A 338 5.58 4.06 0.23
C GLU A 338 5.08 5.33 -0.46
N ASP A 339 6.01 6.10 -1.03
CA ASP A 339 5.77 7.39 -1.68
C ASP A 339 6.90 7.72 -2.67
N PRO A 340 6.80 8.83 -3.43
CA PRO A 340 7.81 9.19 -4.42
C PRO A 340 9.21 9.46 -3.83
N SER A 341 9.33 9.81 -2.55
CA SER A 341 10.63 10.04 -1.91
C SER A 341 11.49 8.77 -1.84
N ARG A 342 10.88 7.58 -1.95
CA ARG A 342 11.59 6.30 -1.97
C ARG A 342 12.20 5.96 -3.32
N ILE A 343 11.85 6.68 -4.40
CA ILE A 343 12.40 6.44 -5.73
C ILE A 343 13.86 6.86 -5.75
N ARG A 344 14.73 5.98 -6.28
CA ARG A 344 16.17 6.23 -6.40
C ARG A 344 16.54 6.58 -7.84
N PRO A 345 17.48 7.51 -8.07
CA PRO A 345 17.87 7.91 -9.41
C PRO A 345 18.45 6.73 -10.21
N ASP A 346 19.23 5.84 -9.57
CA ASP A 346 19.83 4.69 -10.26
C ASP A 346 18.79 3.72 -10.83
N TRP A 347 17.59 3.62 -10.24
CA TRP A 347 16.51 2.82 -10.79
C TRP A 347 16.00 3.35 -12.12
N LEU A 348 16.21 4.64 -12.41
CA LEU A 348 15.71 5.33 -13.59
C LEU A 348 16.78 5.53 -14.68
N ARG A 349 17.99 5.00 -14.50
CA ARG A 349 19.15 5.24 -15.39
C ARG A 349 19.02 4.62 -16.77
N ASP A 350 18.34 3.49 -16.89
CA ASP A 350 18.14 2.81 -18.18
C ASP A 350 16.66 2.50 -18.42
N THR A 351 15.79 3.31 -17.80
CA THR A 351 14.33 3.15 -17.80
C THR A 351 13.69 4.21 -18.68
N ALA A 352 13.15 3.79 -19.82
CA ALA A 352 12.31 4.60 -20.69
C ALA A 352 10.83 4.45 -20.32
N THR A 353 10.42 3.24 -19.92
CA THR A 353 9.04 2.89 -19.56
C THR A 353 8.95 2.40 -18.12
N VAL A 354 8.11 3.07 -17.32
CA VAL A 354 7.80 2.69 -15.93
C VAL A 354 6.40 2.08 -15.88
N GLY A 355 6.28 0.84 -15.44
CA GLY A 355 5.01 0.27 -14.99
C GLY A 355 4.68 0.83 -13.61
N LEU A 356 3.48 1.41 -13.43
CA LEU A 356 3.03 1.95 -12.15
C LEU A 356 1.73 1.29 -11.73
N SER A 357 1.70 0.78 -10.49
CA SER A 357 0.50 0.27 -9.84
C SER A 357 0.50 0.65 -8.35
N ALA A 358 -0.56 0.28 -7.66
CA ALA A 358 -0.73 0.55 -6.24
C ALA A 358 -1.53 -0.57 -5.59
N GLY A 359 -1.09 -1.01 -4.42
CA GLY A 359 -1.79 -2.03 -3.64
C GLY A 359 -3.15 -1.55 -3.14
N ALA A 360 -3.96 -2.50 -2.68
CA ALA A 360 -5.35 -2.26 -2.25
C ALA A 360 -5.47 -1.28 -1.06
N SER A 361 -4.41 -1.05 -0.30
CA SER A 361 -4.37 -0.12 0.83
C SER A 361 -3.70 1.22 0.52
N ALA A 362 -3.19 1.43 -0.71
CA ALA A 362 -2.46 2.64 -1.08
C ALA A 362 -3.42 3.74 -1.59
N PRO A 363 -3.40 4.95 -0.99
CA PRO A 363 -4.23 6.06 -1.42
C PRO A 363 -4.06 6.43 -2.90
N PRO A 364 -5.15 6.74 -3.63
CA PRO A 364 -5.06 7.23 -5.01
C PRO A 364 -4.21 8.50 -5.17
N ALA A 365 -4.15 9.34 -4.13
CA ALA A 365 -3.33 10.54 -4.11
C ALA A 365 -1.83 10.24 -4.30
N LEU A 366 -1.30 9.15 -3.73
CA LEU A 366 0.11 8.77 -3.87
C LEU A 366 0.48 8.41 -5.31
N VAL A 367 -0.47 7.86 -6.09
CA VAL A 367 -0.29 7.62 -7.52
C VAL A 367 -0.11 8.95 -8.25
N GLN A 368 -0.96 9.94 -7.97
CA GLN A 368 -0.89 11.26 -8.59
C GLN A 368 0.38 12.00 -8.18
N GLU A 369 0.79 11.92 -6.92
CA GLU A 369 2.06 12.48 -6.42
C GLU A 369 3.27 11.83 -7.11
N THR A 370 3.22 10.52 -7.36
CA THR A 370 4.27 9.78 -8.09
C THR A 370 4.35 10.22 -9.54
N LEU A 371 3.22 10.33 -10.23
CA LEU A 371 3.17 10.84 -11.60
C LEU A 371 3.69 12.28 -11.70
N ALA A 372 3.29 13.14 -10.76
CA ALA A 372 3.78 14.51 -10.69
C ALA A 372 5.29 14.57 -10.44
N ALA A 373 5.81 13.74 -9.53
CA ALA A 373 7.23 13.67 -9.24
C ALA A 373 8.04 13.23 -10.47
N LEU A 374 7.59 12.18 -11.18
CA LEU A 374 8.22 11.70 -12.41
C LEU A 374 8.18 12.74 -13.54
N ALA A 375 7.07 13.48 -13.68
CA ALA A 375 6.95 14.58 -14.63
C ALA A 375 7.91 15.74 -14.31
N GLY A 376 8.35 15.87 -13.05
CA GLY A 376 9.41 16.79 -12.64
C GLY A 376 10.79 16.47 -13.21
N LEU A 377 11.01 15.28 -13.77
CA LEU A 377 12.28 14.85 -14.38
C LEU A 377 12.30 14.96 -15.91
N GLY A 378 11.24 15.46 -16.53
CA GLY A 378 11.12 15.60 -17.98
C GLY A 378 9.71 15.27 -18.49
N PRO A 379 9.46 15.39 -19.82
CA PRO A 379 8.16 15.09 -20.40
C PRO A 379 7.67 13.68 -20.03
N LEU A 380 6.43 13.57 -19.53
CA LEU A 380 5.82 12.31 -19.11
C LEU A 380 4.61 11.99 -19.97
N THR A 381 4.61 10.82 -20.61
CA THR A 381 3.42 10.27 -21.28
C THR A 381 2.82 9.21 -20.38
N VAL A 382 1.55 9.36 -19.99
CA VAL A 382 0.85 8.35 -19.17
C VAL A 382 -0.11 7.58 -20.07
N GLN A 383 0.01 6.27 -20.10
CA GLN A 383 -0.90 5.37 -20.80
C GLN A 383 -1.54 4.43 -19.78
N GLU A 384 -2.84 4.55 -19.57
CA GLU A 384 -3.56 3.65 -18.69
C GLU A 384 -3.91 2.33 -19.39
N ARG A 385 -3.66 1.20 -18.72
CA ARG A 385 -4.03 -0.14 -19.16
C ARG A 385 -5.17 -0.64 -18.27
N ILE A 386 -6.39 -0.57 -18.79
CA ILE A 386 -7.60 -0.99 -18.10
C ILE A 386 -7.88 -2.45 -18.47
N THR A 387 -7.73 -3.36 -17.50
CA THR A 387 -8.04 -4.79 -17.70
C THR A 387 -9.47 -5.12 -17.30
N THR A 388 -10.01 -4.40 -16.32
CA THR A 388 -11.40 -4.54 -15.84
C THR A 388 -11.84 -3.29 -15.08
N THR A 389 -13.13 -3.20 -14.77
CA THR A 389 -13.74 -2.13 -13.95
C THR A 389 -14.31 -2.71 -12.66
N GLU A 390 -14.07 -2.05 -11.53
CA GLU A 390 -14.60 -2.43 -10.22
C GLU A 390 -15.74 -1.49 -9.82
N ASP A 391 -16.95 -2.02 -9.58
CA ASP A 391 -18.15 -1.27 -9.17
C ASP A 391 -18.69 -1.71 -7.80
N THR A 392 -17.97 -2.60 -7.12
CA THR A 392 -18.33 -3.13 -5.80
C THR A 392 -18.26 -2.03 -4.75
N TYR A 393 -19.29 -1.94 -3.91
CA TYR A 393 -19.34 -1.03 -2.77
C TYR A 393 -19.82 -1.78 -1.52
N PHE A 394 -19.17 -1.53 -0.38
CA PHE A 394 -19.59 -2.07 0.91
C PHE A 394 -20.00 -0.92 1.83
N ALA A 395 -21.28 -0.86 2.17
CA ALA A 395 -21.78 0.15 3.09
C ALA A 395 -21.13 0.01 4.48
N PRO A 396 -20.78 1.13 5.15
CA PRO A 396 -20.37 1.11 6.55
C PRO A 396 -21.42 0.45 7.46
N PRO A 397 -21.03 -0.06 8.65
CA PRO A 397 -21.96 -0.52 9.67
C PRO A 397 -23.02 0.53 10.02
N ALA A 398 -24.23 0.08 10.38
CA ALA A 398 -25.34 0.96 10.73
C ALA A 398 -24.96 2.00 11.82
N ALA A 399 -24.11 1.59 12.76
CA ALA A 399 -23.57 2.45 13.80
C ALA A 399 -22.97 3.75 13.25
N VAL A 400 -22.32 3.74 12.08
CA VAL A 400 -21.59 4.91 11.50
C VAL A 400 -22.24 5.52 10.25
N ARG A 401 -23.34 4.96 9.75
CA ARG A 401 -24.03 5.52 8.58
C ARG A 401 -24.52 6.94 8.87
N LYS A 402 -24.30 7.87 7.93
CA LYS A 402 -24.95 9.19 7.93
C LYS A 402 -26.43 8.96 7.59
N ASN A 403 -27.35 9.46 8.41
CA ASN A 403 -28.77 9.53 8.02
C ASN A 403 -28.81 10.37 6.74
N ARG A 404 -29.14 9.74 5.62
CA ARG A 404 -29.34 10.43 4.35
C ARG A 404 -30.66 11.16 4.34
#